data_AF-A0A512UGL7-F1
#
_entry.id   AF-A0A512UGL7-F1
#
_cell.length_a   1.000
_cell.length_b   1.000
_cell.length_c   1.000
_cell.angle_alpha   90.00
_cell.angle_beta   90.00
_cell.angle_gamma   90.00
#
_symmetry.space_group_name_H-M   'P 1'
#
loop_
_entity.id
_entity.type
_entity.pdbx_description
1 polymer ?
#
loop_
_entity_poly.entity_id
_entity_poly.type
_entity_poly.pdbx_seq_one_letter_code
_entity_poly.pdbx_strand_id
1 'polypeptide(L)'
;MTVKYVDGKFQLSDMSTETITENTVAINSQHNDLRLIFILDRLVHHLHDFARETRLTVDEWGMGIDFLTQVGKMCSDIRQEFVLLSDILGLSVLVDGLSHPKPENATVGTLLGPFHTHDAIEHEHETSICSEGKGEPLLIQGLLTDAEDNPIEGAKIDLWECDENGLYDTQYPDREEADMRGIVYSKADGSFVIKATRPVPYPIPHDGPVGKLLQRINRHPYRPAHIHFIIEKLGYDKLITALYHRGDPYEFSDAVFGVKTPLLFDLVKLGPDLAEKYNMKEDDWYLRWHFKIITESQAKKCLIEKTQADLEIVGKGKYVLNEDGLPIADLD
;
A
#
# COMPACT_ATOMS: atom_id res chain seq x y z
N MET A 1 -19.18 -6.41 26.74
CA MET A 1 -19.69 -5.03 26.62
C MET A 1 -20.63 -4.75 27.78
N THR A 2 -20.55 -3.57 28.39
CA THR A 2 -21.44 -3.20 29.52
C THR A 2 -22.65 -2.41 29.02
N VAL A 3 -23.32 -2.89 27.97
CA VAL A 3 -24.64 -2.35 27.63
C VAL A 3 -25.58 -2.84 28.72
N LYS A 4 -25.91 -1.96 29.68
CA LYS A 4 -26.80 -2.32 30.77
C LYS A 4 -28.24 -2.30 30.26
N TYR A 5 -28.78 -3.46 29.97
CA TYR A 5 -30.22 -3.64 29.88
C TYR A 5 -30.77 -3.86 31.29
N VAL A 6 -31.62 -2.95 31.76
CA VAL A 6 -32.38 -3.11 33.00
C VAL A 6 -33.85 -3.19 32.61
N ASP A 7 -34.52 -4.26 33.01
CA ASP A 7 -35.92 -4.55 32.64
C ASP A 7 -36.19 -4.53 31.12
N GLY A 8 -35.21 -5.00 30.33
CA GLY A 8 -35.29 -5.01 28.86
C GLY A 8 -35.16 -3.63 28.21
N LYS A 9 -34.81 -2.59 28.97
CA LYS A 9 -34.56 -1.24 28.44
C LYS A 9 -33.07 -0.93 28.44
N PHE A 10 -32.59 -0.44 27.32
CA PHE A 10 -31.24 0.12 27.18
C PHE A 10 -31.05 1.28 28.16
N GLN A 11 -30.08 1.17 29.07
CA GLN A 11 -29.73 2.22 30.01
C GLN A 11 -28.29 2.69 29.83
N LEU A 12 -28.13 4.02 29.82
CA LEU A 12 -26.85 4.70 29.84
C LEU A 12 -26.51 5.14 31.27
N SER A 13 -25.22 5.30 31.54
CA SER A 13 -24.77 5.97 32.77
C SER A 13 -24.95 7.48 32.62
N ASP A 14 -25.01 8.23 33.72
CA ASP A 14 -25.02 9.70 33.70
C ASP A 14 -23.82 10.24 32.89
N MET A 15 -24.04 11.28 32.09
CA MET A 15 -23.01 11.83 31.19
C MET A 15 -21.93 12.60 31.96
N SER A 16 -20.69 12.16 31.80
CA SER A 16 -19.49 12.85 32.27
C SER A 16 -18.30 12.55 31.35
N THR A 17 -17.16 13.20 31.60
CA THR A 17 -15.89 12.93 30.90
C THR A 17 -15.39 11.49 31.08
N GLU A 18 -15.76 10.86 32.20
CA GLU A 18 -15.41 9.49 32.55
C GLU A 18 -16.34 8.47 31.87
N THR A 19 -17.63 8.78 31.71
CA THR A 19 -18.63 7.83 31.21
C THR A 19 -18.91 7.94 29.72
N ILE A 20 -18.51 9.04 29.06
CA ILE A 20 -18.87 9.32 27.66
C ILE A 20 -18.38 8.26 26.67
N THR A 21 -17.21 7.63 26.91
CA THR A 21 -16.68 6.55 26.05
C THR A 21 -17.63 5.36 26.04
N GLU A 22 -17.92 4.79 27.22
CA GLU A 22 -18.80 3.62 27.34
C GLU A 22 -20.21 3.91 26.82
N ASN A 23 -20.73 5.11 27.08
CA ASN A 23 -22.04 5.52 26.58
C ASN A 23 -22.06 5.63 25.04
N THR A 24 -21.00 6.15 24.43
CA THR A 24 -20.88 6.25 22.96
C THR A 24 -20.78 4.86 22.33
N VAL A 25 -19.96 3.98 22.90
CA VAL A 25 -19.84 2.58 22.46
C VAL A 25 -21.19 1.88 22.56
N ALA A 26 -21.89 2.01 23.69
CA ALA A 26 -23.19 1.39 23.89
C ALA A 26 -24.23 1.86 22.85
N ILE A 27 -24.28 3.17 22.55
CA ILE A 27 -25.21 3.72 21.54
C ILE A 27 -24.89 3.18 20.15
N ASN A 28 -23.61 3.19 19.77
CA ASN A 28 -23.16 2.77 18.43
C ASN A 28 -23.27 1.25 18.22
N SER A 29 -23.41 0.46 19.29
CA SER A 29 -23.50 -1.01 19.24
C SER A 29 -24.92 -1.57 19.13
N GLN A 30 -25.93 -0.73 18.85
CA GLN A 30 -27.35 -1.13 18.79
C GLN A 30 -27.75 -1.83 17.46
N HIS A 31 -26.79 -2.42 16.75
CA HIS A 31 -27.01 -3.14 15.48
C HIS A 31 -26.41 -4.55 15.56
N ASN A 32 -26.66 -5.38 14.54
CA ASN A 32 -26.27 -6.81 14.57
C ASN A 32 -24.96 -7.12 13.82
N ASP A 33 -24.34 -6.14 13.16
CA ASP A 33 -23.03 -6.33 12.51
C ASP A 33 -21.90 -6.39 13.54
N LEU A 34 -21.52 -7.61 13.95
CA LEU A 34 -20.51 -7.86 14.99
C LEU A 34 -19.12 -7.32 14.63
N ARG A 35 -18.77 -7.27 13.35
CA ARG A 35 -17.48 -6.73 12.90
C ARG A 35 -17.47 -5.21 13.03
N LEU A 36 -18.54 -4.55 12.59
CA LEU A 36 -18.68 -3.11 12.72
C LEU A 36 -18.76 -2.66 14.19
N ILE A 37 -19.46 -3.43 15.04
CA ILE A 37 -19.48 -3.17 16.50
C ILE A 37 -18.05 -3.16 17.04
N PHE A 38 -17.26 -4.19 16.73
CA PHE A 38 -15.88 -4.30 17.21
C PHE A 38 -15.02 -3.13 16.72
N ILE A 39 -15.10 -2.78 15.43
CA ILE A 39 -14.32 -1.67 14.85
C ILE A 39 -14.69 -0.34 15.51
N LEU A 40 -15.98 -0.02 15.63
CA LEU A 40 -16.43 1.25 16.21
C LEU A 40 -16.10 1.34 17.71
N ASP A 41 -16.25 0.24 18.44
CA ASP A 41 -15.87 0.16 19.85
C ASP A 41 -14.38 0.53 20.03
N ARG A 42 -13.49 -0.13 19.28
CA ARG A 42 -12.05 0.15 19.37
C ARG A 42 -11.72 1.57 18.90
N LEU A 43 -12.32 2.04 17.81
CA LEU A 43 -12.12 3.40 17.30
C LEU A 43 -12.49 4.47 18.34
N VAL A 44 -13.66 4.35 18.97
CA VAL A 44 -14.13 5.30 19.98
C VAL A 44 -13.19 5.33 21.19
N HIS A 45 -12.73 4.16 21.64
CA HIS A 45 -11.74 4.08 22.71
C HIS A 45 -10.44 4.81 22.34
N HIS A 46 -9.83 4.47 21.19
CA HIS A 46 -8.57 5.09 20.76
C HIS A 46 -8.72 6.60 20.54
N LEU A 47 -9.82 7.07 19.97
CA LEU A 47 -10.07 8.48 19.74
C LEU A 47 -10.26 9.27 21.04
N HIS A 48 -11.04 8.74 21.98
CA HIS A 48 -11.26 9.40 23.27
C HIS A 48 -10.01 9.36 24.15
N ASP A 49 -9.27 8.26 24.13
CA ASP A 49 -8.02 8.15 24.89
C ASP A 49 -6.93 9.07 24.32
N PHE A 50 -6.83 9.22 22.99
CA PHE A 50 -5.98 10.24 22.36
C PHE A 50 -6.32 11.65 22.88
N ALA A 51 -7.61 12.01 22.91
CA ALA A 51 -8.04 13.32 23.41
C ALA A 51 -7.71 13.51 24.90
N ARG A 52 -7.86 12.47 25.73
CA ARG A 52 -7.51 12.53 27.17
C ARG A 52 -6.01 12.61 27.40
N GLU A 53 -5.24 11.78 26.73
CA GLU A 53 -3.78 11.69 26.83
C GLU A 53 -3.13 13.02 26.44
N THR A 54 -3.58 13.61 25.34
CA THR A 54 -3.05 14.89 24.84
C THR A 54 -3.64 16.11 25.53
N ARG A 55 -4.72 15.94 26.32
CA ARG A 55 -5.50 17.04 26.89
C ARG A 55 -5.99 18.00 25.78
N LEU A 56 -6.46 17.43 24.67
CA LEU A 56 -6.84 18.15 23.46
C LEU A 56 -7.74 19.35 23.79
N THR A 57 -7.28 20.54 23.44
CA THR A 57 -8.04 21.77 23.69
C THR A 57 -9.14 21.96 22.64
N VAL A 58 -10.13 22.80 22.97
CA VAL A 58 -11.21 23.13 22.01
C VAL A 58 -10.64 23.81 20.76
N ASP A 59 -9.61 24.65 20.90
CA ASP A 59 -8.98 25.34 19.78
C ASP A 59 -8.22 24.34 18.88
N GLU A 60 -7.43 23.43 19.45
CA GLU A 60 -6.73 22.38 18.69
C GLU A 60 -7.70 21.42 18.01
N TRP A 61 -8.78 21.04 18.70
CA TRP A 61 -9.87 20.25 18.11
C TRP A 61 -10.50 20.97 16.92
N GLY A 62 -10.81 22.26 17.05
CA GLY A 62 -11.35 23.08 15.96
C GLY A 62 -10.41 23.14 14.76
N MET A 63 -9.10 23.34 14.99
CA MET A 63 -8.08 23.30 13.94
C MET A 63 -8.01 21.92 13.25
N GLY A 64 -8.13 20.83 14.00
CA GLY A 64 -8.18 19.47 13.46
C GLY A 64 -9.40 19.23 12.57
N ILE A 65 -10.58 19.70 12.99
CA ILE A 65 -11.82 19.63 12.18
C ILE A 65 -11.68 20.45 10.90
N ASP A 66 -11.12 21.66 10.98
CA ASP A 66 -10.88 22.51 9.80
C ASP A 66 -9.87 21.88 8.84
N PHE A 67 -8.83 21.21 9.36
CA PHE A 67 -7.87 20.45 8.57
C PHE A 67 -8.55 19.29 7.82
N LEU A 68 -9.30 18.43 8.51
CA LEU A 68 -10.02 17.31 7.90
C LEU A 68 -11.07 17.79 6.88
N THR A 69 -11.71 18.93 7.15
CA THR A 69 -12.63 19.58 6.21
C THR A 69 -11.92 20.02 4.93
N GLN A 70 -10.72 20.60 5.05
CA GLN A 70 -9.90 20.96 3.89
C GLN A 70 -9.42 19.73 3.10
N VAL A 71 -9.06 18.65 3.79
CA VAL A 71 -8.69 17.36 3.16
C VAL A 71 -9.86 16.84 2.33
N GLY A 72 -11.07 16.81 2.90
CA GLY A 72 -12.28 16.41 2.16
C GLY A 72 -12.57 17.30 0.95
N LYS A 73 -12.43 18.63 1.07
CA LYS A 73 -12.64 19.57 -0.04
C LYS A 73 -11.59 19.47 -1.15
N MET A 74 -10.42 18.90 -0.87
CA MET A 74 -9.36 18.68 -1.85
C MET A 74 -9.55 17.37 -2.64
N CYS A 75 -10.41 16.47 -2.16
CA CYS A 75 -10.68 15.22 -2.86
C CYS A 75 -11.52 15.46 -4.13
N SER A 76 -11.21 14.71 -5.19
CA SER A 76 -11.91 14.67 -6.48
C SER A 76 -11.79 13.28 -7.10
N ASP A 77 -12.36 13.07 -8.29
CA ASP A 77 -12.27 11.79 -9.01
C ASP A 77 -10.83 11.40 -9.36
N ILE A 78 -9.92 12.39 -9.47
CA ILE A 78 -8.50 12.19 -9.81
C ILE A 78 -7.54 12.46 -8.65
N ARG A 79 -8.06 12.83 -7.47
CA ARG A 79 -7.24 13.16 -6.28
C ARG A 79 -7.92 12.68 -5.01
N GLN A 80 -7.26 11.79 -4.26
CA GLN A 80 -7.75 11.29 -2.97
C GLN A 80 -6.88 11.78 -1.82
N GLU A 81 -7.14 12.99 -1.34
CA GLU A 81 -6.35 13.62 -0.27
C GLU A 81 -6.49 12.88 1.08
N PHE A 82 -7.62 12.19 1.32
CA PHE A 82 -7.78 11.31 2.50
C PHE A 82 -6.89 10.06 2.43
N VAL A 83 -6.72 9.47 1.24
CA VAL A 83 -5.76 8.37 1.03
C VAL A 83 -4.34 8.89 1.27
N LEU A 84 -4.01 10.06 0.73
CA LEU A 84 -2.71 10.69 0.94
C LEU A 84 -2.44 10.99 2.44
N LEU A 85 -3.46 11.43 3.19
CA LEU A 85 -3.35 11.62 4.63
C LEU A 85 -3.09 10.29 5.35
N SER A 86 -3.76 9.21 4.94
CA SER A 86 -3.50 7.85 5.45
C SER A 86 -2.06 7.41 5.16
N ASP A 87 -1.55 7.69 3.95
CA ASP A 87 -0.21 7.35 3.51
C ASP A 87 0.86 8.04 4.36
N ILE A 88 0.77 9.36 4.54
CA ILE A 88 1.79 10.12 5.29
C ILE A 88 1.74 9.89 6.80
N LEU A 89 0.65 9.30 7.31
CA LEU A 89 0.52 8.85 8.70
C LEU A 89 0.91 7.37 8.87
N GLY A 90 1.30 6.69 7.79
CA GLY A 90 1.72 5.28 7.80
C GLY A 90 0.58 4.28 7.97
N LEU A 91 -0.68 4.74 7.95
CA LEU A 91 -1.83 3.87 8.12
C LEU A 91 -2.02 2.94 6.91
N SER A 92 -1.83 3.45 5.69
CA SER A 92 -1.99 2.64 4.48
C SER A 92 -1.04 1.45 4.44
N VAL A 93 0.25 1.66 4.74
CA VAL A 93 1.24 0.59 4.71
C VAL A 93 1.05 -0.40 5.87
N LEU A 94 0.56 0.08 7.01
CA LEU A 94 0.18 -0.79 8.12
C LEU A 94 -1.00 -1.69 7.74
N VAL A 95 -2.07 -1.13 7.16
CA VAL A 95 -3.24 -1.89 6.72
C VAL A 95 -2.86 -2.91 5.66
N ASP A 96 -2.02 -2.54 4.69
CA ASP A 96 -1.49 -3.48 3.69
C ASP A 96 -0.74 -4.64 4.35
N GLY A 97 0.20 -4.33 5.27
CA GLY A 97 0.98 -5.35 5.98
C GLY A 97 0.13 -6.30 6.83
N LEU A 98 -0.93 -5.79 7.46
CA LEU A 98 -1.90 -6.60 8.22
C LEU A 98 -2.78 -7.47 7.31
N SER A 99 -3.13 -6.98 6.13
CA SER A 99 -4.05 -7.66 5.20
C SER A 99 -3.34 -8.72 4.36
N HIS A 100 -2.06 -8.52 4.08
CA HIS A 100 -1.29 -9.38 3.17
C HIS A 100 0.02 -9.89 3.79
N PRO A 101 0.00 -10.53 4.99
CA PRO A 101 1.21 -11.10 5.55
C PRO A 101 1.76 -12.18 4.63
N LYS A 102 3.09 -12.31 4.60
CA LYS A 102 3.82 -13.24 3.74
C LYS A 102 4.81 -14.06 4.57
N PRO A 103 5.06 -15.33 4.21
CA PRO A 103 6.18 -16.07 4.78
C PRO A 103 7.52 -15.44 4.32
N GLU A 104 8.61 -15.72 5.05
CA GLU A 104 9.92 -15.10 4.79
C GLU A 104 10.47 -15.38 3.38
N ASN A 105 10.10 -16.50 2.77
CA ASN A 105 10.53 -16.91 1.43
C ASN A 105 9.62 -16.42 0.29
N ALA A 106 8.65 -15.54 0.56
CA ALA A 106 7.81 -14.92 -0.45
C ALA A 106 8.09 -13.42 -0.58
N THR A 107 7.87 -12.87 -1.78
CA THR A 107 7.98 -11.42 -1.99
C THR A 107 6.90 -10.70 -1.20
N VAL A 108 7.32 -9.73 -0.39
CA VAL A 108 6.41 -8.88 0.39
C VAL A 108 5.71 -7.86 -0.52
N GLY A 109 4.45 -7.57 -0.20
CA GLY A 109 3.71 -6.49 -0.85
C GLY A 109 4.12 -5.11 -0.37
N THR A 110 3.64 -4.08 -1.06
CA THR A 110 3.63 -2.68 -0.59
C THR A 110 2.46 -1.94 -1.26
N LEU A 111 2.34 -0.64 -0.98
CA LEU A 111 1.26 0.20 -1.48
C LEU A 111 1.13 0.17 -3.01
N LEU A 112 -0.10 0.01 -3.50
CA LEU A 112 -0.45 0.19 -4.91
C LEU A 112 -0.12 1.61 -5.40
N GLY A 113 -0.36 2.62 -4.57
CA GLY A 113 -0.33 4.01 -4.99
C GLY A 113 -1.52 4.39 -5.88
N PRO A 114 -1.69 5.69 -6.18
CA PRO A 114 -2.91 6.19 -6.84
C PRO A 114 -2.85 6.17 -8.38
N PHE A 115 -1.75 5.72 -8.99
CA PHE A 115 -1.47 5.93 -10.42
C PHE A 115 -1.62 4.68 -11.31
N HIS A 116 -2.09 3.56 -10.74
CA HIS A 116 -2.43 2.38 -11.54
C HIS A 116 -3.69 2.65 -12.41
N THR A 117 -3.70 2.12 -13.63
CA THR A 117 -4.83 2.23 -14.57
C THR A 117 -5.05 0.86 -15.25
N HIS A 118 -6.25 0.66 -15.80
CA HIS A 118 -6.64 -0.61 -16.40
C HIS A 118 -6.46 -0.64 -17.93
N ASP A 119 -5.91 0.41 -18.52
CA ASP A 119 -5.72 0.59 -19.97
C ASP A 119 -4.28 0.31 -20.44
N ALA A 120 -3.41 -0.19 -19.56
CA ALA A 120 -2.09 -0.69 -19.95
C ALA A 120 -2.23 -1.82 -21.00
N ILE A 121 -1.35 -1.81 -22.00
CA ILE A 121 -1.38 -2.80 -23.09
C ILE A 121 -0.44 -3.97 -22.82
N GLU A 122 -0.68 -5.08 -23.51
CA GLU A 122 0.21 -6.23 -23.49
C GLU A 122 1.41 -6.01 -24.40
N HIS A 123 2.59 -6.39 -23.90
CA HIS A 123 3.88 -6.27 -24.57
C HIS A 123 4.49 -7.65 -24.81
N GLU A 124 5.03 -7.82 -26.01
CA GLU A 124 5.94 -8.93 -26.28
C GLU A 124 7.22 -8.78 -25.43
N HIS A 125 7.84 -9.91 -25.10
CA HIS A 125 9.12 -9.88 -24.42
C HIS A 125 10.15 -9.02 -25.17
N GLU A 126 11.04 -8.37 -24.42
CA GLU A 126 12.17 -7.59 -24.96
C GLU A 126 11.77 -6.27 -25.64
N THR A 127 10.46 -5.95 -25.65
CA THR A 127 9.93 -4.64 -26.06
C THR A 127 9.93 -3.64 -24.90
N SER A 128 9.65 -2.37 -25.19
CA SER A 128 9.62 -1.27 -24.21
C SER A 128 8.19 -0.91 -23.82
N ILE A 129 7.95 -0.71 -22.52
CA ILE A 129 6.72 -0.10 -22.00
C ILE A 129 6.75 1.43 -22.03
N CYS A 130 7.90 2.02 -22.39
CA CYS A 130 8.18 3.45 -22.36
C CYS A 130 8.39 3.98 -23.77
N SER A 131 7.79 5.14 -24.05
CA SER A 131 8.08 5.94 -25.24
C SER A 131 9.54 6.43 -25.26
N GLU A 132 10.07 6.67 -26.46
CA GLU A 132 11.45 7.16 -26.62
C GLU A 132 11.66 8.52 -25.92
N GLY A 133 12.80 8.68 -25.27
CA GLY A 133 13.16 9.94 -24.62
C GLY A 133 12.49 10.19 -23.27
N LYS A 134 11.78 9.21 -22.70
CA LYS A 134 11.15 9.32 -21.37
C LYS A 134 12.06 8.99 -20.18
N GLY A 135 13.30 8.61 -20.44
CA GLY A 135 14.30 8.35 -19.41
C GLY A 135 15.49 7.55 -19.92
N GLU A 136 16.45 7.28 -19.02
CA GLU A 136 17.59 6.43 -19.33
C GLU A 136 17.14 4.97 -19.49
N PRO A 137 17.50 4.26 -20.58
CA PRO A 137 17.02 2.89 -20.81
C PRO A 137 17.40 1.90 -19.70
N LEU A 138 16.45 1.03 -19.36
CA LEU A 138 16.60 -0.05 -18.38
C LEU A 138 16.10 -1.37 -18.99
N LEU A 139 16.91 -2.42 -18.89
CA LEU A 139 16.47 -3.79 -19.12
C LEU A 139 16.11 -4.45 -17.79
N ILE A 140 14.88 -4.95 -17.68
CA ILE A 140 14.42 -5.74 -16.54
C ILE A 140 14.37 -7.21 -16.97
N GLN A 141 15.15 -8.06 -16.28
CA GLN A 141 15.04 -9.51 -16.39
C GLN A 141 14.50 -10.09 -15.08
N GLY A 142 13.29 -10.59 -15.13
CA GLY A 142 12.61 -11.16 -13.99
C GLY A 142 12.51 -12.68 -14.05
N LEU A 143 12.45 -13.29 -12.87
CA LEU A 143 12.05 -14.68 -12.67
C LEU A 143 10.86 -14.69 -11.72
N LEU A 144 9.81 -15.44 -12.06
CA LEU A 144 8.65 -15.66 -11.22
C LEU A 144 8.54 -17.14 -10.85
N THR A 145 8.59 -17.42 -9.54
CA THR A 145 8.38 -18.75 -8.99
C THR A 145 7.35 -18.73 -7.87
N ASP A 146 6.94 -19.90 -7.43
CA ASP A 146 6.31 -20.06 -6.12
C ASP A 146 7.36 -20.01 -4.98
N ALA A 147 6.89 -20.19 -3.75
CA ALA A 147 7.71 -20.21 -2.53
C ALA A 147 8.67 -21.42 -2.45
N GLU A 148 8.46 -22.45 -3.27
CA GLU A 148 9.28 -23.66 -3.38
C GLU A 148 10.20 -23.64 -4.62
N ASP A 149 10.36 -22.46 -5.24
CA ASP A 149 11.19 -22.23 -6.44
C ASP A 149 10.70 -22.92 -7.72
N ASN A 150 9.44 -23.35 -7.78
CA ASN A 150 8.86 -23.87 -9.02
C ASN A 150 8.47 -22.69 -9.95
N PRO A 151 8.82 -22.73 -11.24
CA PRO A 151 8.47 -21.66 -12.18
C PRO A 151 6.96 -21.55 -12.37
N ILE A 152 6.47 -20.31 -12.44
CA ILE A 152 5.05 -20.02 -12.71
C ILE A 152 4.91 -19.52 -14.13
N GLU A 153 4.36 -20.34 -15.01
CA GLU A 153 4.06 -19.99 -16.41
C GLU A 153 2.79 -19.16 -16.55
N GLY A 154 2.80 -18.18 -17.44
CA GLY A 154 1.62 -17.44 -17.88
C GLY A 154 0.94 -16.67 -16.75
N ALA A 155 1.72 -16.15 -15.80
CA ALA A 155 1.25 -15.15 -14.85
C ALA A 155 1.31 -13.77 -15.51
N LYS A 156 0.29 -12.96 -15.27
CA LYS A 156 0.24 -11.57 -15.71
C LYS A 156 1.14 -10.72 -14.81
N ILE A 157 2.07 -9.97 -15.39
CA ILE A 157 2.95 -9.03 -14.71
C ILE A 157 2.67 -7.65 -15.29
N ASP A 158 1.90 -6.87 -14.54
CA ASP A 158 1.52 -5.48 -14.84
C ASP A 158 2.48 -4.55 -14.10
N LEU A 159 3.18 -3.67 -14.82
CA LEU A 159 4.21 -2.80 -14.28
C LEU A 159 4.04 -1.36 -14.78
N TRP A 160 4.35 -0.39 -13.92
CA TRP A 160 4.29 1.03 -14.24
C TRP A 160 5.29 1.84 -13.41
N GLU A 161 5.72 2.97 -13.96
CA GLU A 161 6.64 3.91 -13.30
C GLU A 161 6.38 5.35 -13.77
N CYS A 162 7.03 6.33 -13.14
CA CYS A 162 7.06 7.70 -13.63
C CYS A 162 8.15 7.88 -14.69
N ASP A 163 8.02 8.93 -15.51
CA ASP A 163 9.08 9.32 -16.45
C ASP A 163 10.22 10.11 -15.76
N GLU A 164 11.22 10.53 -16.53
CA GLU A 164 12.39 11.27 -16.03
C GLU A 164 12.05 12.57 -15.27
N ASN A 165 10.85 13.12 -15.46
CA ASN A 165 10.39 14.31 -14.75
C ASN A 165 9.69 13.97 -13.43
N GLY A 166 9.60 12.69 -13.07
CA GLY A 166 8.89 12.22 -11.89
C GLY A 166 7.37 12.29 -12.03
N LEU A 167 6.84 12.26 -13.26
CA LEU A 167 5.41 12.30 -13.54
C LEU A 167 4.94 10.98 -14.16
N TYR A 168 3.80 10.47 -13.69
CA TYR A 168 3.09 9.39 -14.37
C TYR A 168 2.34 9.96 -15.58
N ASP A 169 2.18 9.16 -16.64
CA ASP A 169 1.39 9.50 -17.84
C ASP A 169 0.01 10.10 -17.49
N THR A 170 -0.68 9.57 -16.49
CA THR A 170 -1.99 10.06 -15.98
C THR A 170 -2.01 11.50 -15.49
N GLN A 171 -0.83 12.07 -15.22
CA GLN A 171 -0.69 13.44 -14.73
C GLN A 171 -0.53 14.45 -15.87
N TYR A 172 -0.31 13.97 -17.10
CA TYR A 172 -0.24 14.82 -18.28
C TYR A 172 -1.65 15.10 -18.82
N PRO A 173 -2.02 16.39 -19.04
CA PRO A 173 -3.37 16.76 -19.49
C PRO A 173 -3.68 16.32 -20.92
N ASP A 174 -2.64 16.02 -21.70
CA ASP A 174 -2.65 15.59 -23.09
C ASP A 174 -2.43 14.08 -23.26
N ARG A 175 -2.60 13.28 -22.19
CA ARG A 175 -2.55 11.82 -22.27
C ARG A 175 -3.60 11.27 -23.23
N GLU A 176 -3.16 10.67 -24.34
CA GLU A 176 -4.03 9.99 -25.31
C GLU A 176 -4.09 8.48 -25.08
N GLU A 177 -2.96 7.87 -24.72
CA GLU A 177 -2.80 6.44 -24.49
C GLU A 177 -1.95 6.16 -23.25
N ALA A 178 -1.87 4.88 -22.87
CA ALA A 178 -1.02 4.42 -21.78
C ALA A 178 0.47 4.51 -22.17
N ASP A 179 1.28 5.15 -21.32
CA ASP A 179 2.74 5.24 -21.47
C ASP A 179 3.40 4.98 -20.11
N MET A 180 4.65 4.52 -20.12
CA MET A 180 5.40 4.13 -18.91
C MET A 180 4.71 3.03 -18.09
N ARG A 181 3.85 2.24 -18.73
CA ARG A 181 3.09 1.14 -18.12
C ARG A 181 2.84 0.05 -19.16
N GLY A 182 2.84 -1.21 -18.73
CA GLY A 182 2.60 -2.32 -19.63
C GLY A 182 2.39 -3.64 -18.91
N ILE A 183 1.93 -4.63 -19.66
CA ILE A 183 1.68 -5.99 -19.18
C ILE A 183 2.60 -6.95 -19.95
N VAL A 184 3.30 -7.82 -19.24
CA VAL A 184 4.06 -8.96 -19.80
C VAL A 184 3.64 -10.24 -19.10
N TYR A 185 3.74 -11.38 -19.79
CA TYR A 185 3.44 -12.69 -19.18
C TYR A 185 4.71 -13.48 -18.91
N SER A 186 4.75 -14.21 -17.80
CA SER A 186 5.86 -15.12 -17.53
C SER A 186 5.89 -16.30 -18.51
N LYS A 187 7.09 -16.70 -18.94
CA LYS A 187 7.33 -17.85 -19.82
C LYS A 187 7.19 -19.17 -19.06
N ALA A 188 7.29 -20.29 -19.78
CA ALA A 188 7.25 -21.64 -19.21
C ALA A 188 8.30 -21.90 -18.12
N ASP A 189 9.46 -21.23 -18.19
CA ASP A 189 10.52 -21.29 -17.17
C ASP A 189 10.35 -20.22 -16.06
N GLY A 190 9.22 -19.52 -16.03
CA GLY A 190 8.91 -18.44 -15.09
C GLY A 190 9.60 -17.11 -15.43
N SER A 191 10.44 -17.06 -16.47
CA SER A 191 11.18 -15.85 -16.81
C SER A 191 10.30 -14.81 -17.52
N PHE A 192 10.66 -13.54 -17.38
CA PHE A 192 10.18 -12.46 -18.23
C PHE A 192 11.27 -11.42 -18.47
N VAL A 193 11.14 -10.69 -19.57
CA VAL A 193 12.12 -9.69 -20.01
C VAL A 193 11.34 -8.54 -20.62
N ILE A 194 11.58 -7.34 -20.11
CA ILE A 194 10.90 -6.12 -20.56
C ILE A 194 11.87 -4.94 -20.46
N LYS A 195 11.76 -3.99 -21.38
CA LYS A 195 12.51 -2.72 -21.33
C LYS A 195 11.63 -1.65 -20.71
N ALA A 196 12.26 -0.80 -19.92
CA ALA A 196 11.67 0.29 -19.18
C ALA A 196 12.68 1.44 -19.12
N THR A 197 12.49 2.37 -18.19
CA THR A 197 13.48 3.43 -17.89
C THR A 197 14.04 3.28 -16.49
N ARG A 198 15.18 3.92 -16.22
CA ARG A 198 15.68 4.03 -14.85
C ARG A 198 14.69 4.90 -14.04
N PRO A 199 14.12 4.38 -12.93
CA PRO A 199 13.19 5.16 -12.14
C PRO A 199 13.90 6.35 -11.48
N VAL A 200 13.14 7.40 -11.21
CA VAL A 200 13.60 8.62 -10.54
C VAL A 200 12.74 8.92 -9.30
N PRO A 201 13.30 9.58 -8.26
CA PRO A 201 12.50 10.00 -7.13
C PRO A 201 11.53 11.11 -7.53
N TYR A 202 10.34 11.13 -6.93
CA TYR A 202 9.32 12.12 -7.23
C TYR A 202 8.53 12.52 -5.98
N PRO A 203 8.00 13.75 -5.93
CA PRO A 203 7.17 14.19 -4.81
C PRO A 203 5.72 13.70 -4.94
N ILE A 204 5.11 13.29 -3.82
CA ILE A 204 3.65 13.14 -3.74
C ILE A 204 2.96 14.52 -3.91
N PRO A 205 1.68 14.59 -4.30
CA PRO A 205 0.95 15.86 -4.34
C PRO A 205 1.06 16.62 -3.02
N HIS A 206 1.54 17.87 -3.05
CA HIS A 206 1.89 18.61 -1.83
C HIS A 206 1.42 20.09 -1.83
N ASP A 207 0.55 20.44 -2.76
CA ASP A 207 -0.16 21.73 -2.84
C ASP A 207 -1.40 21.78 -1.92
N GLY A 208 -1.83 20.62 -1.43
CA GLY A 208 -3.01 20.45 -0.57
C GLY A 208 -2.74 20.57 0.93
N PRO A 209 -3.77 20.37 1.77
CA PRO A 209 -3.63 20.39 3.23
C PRO A 209 -2.59 19.37 3.72
N VAL A 210 -2.47 18.19 3.11
CA VAL A 210 -1.46 17.19 3.52
C VAL A 210 -0.04 17.72 3.27
N GLY A 211 0.20 18.32 2.11
CA GLY A 211 1.50 18.95 1.81
C GLY A 211 1.84 20.09 2.78
N LYS A 212 0.86 20.93 3.12
CA LYS A 212 1.03 21.99 4.14
C LYS A 212 1.36 21.41 5.52
N LEU A 213 0.75 20.29 5.90
CA LEU A 213 1.07 19.59 7.14
C LEU A 213 2.51 19.09 7.11
N LEU A 214 2.95 18.41 6.04
CA LEU A 214 4.33 17.95 5.88
C LEU A 214 5.33 19.10 6.02
N GLN A 215 5.08 20.23 5.34
CA GLN A 215 5.91 21.43 5.47
C GLN A 215 5.96 21.94 6.92
N ARG A 216 4.82 21.95 7.62
CA ARG A 216 4.74 22.42 9.02
C ARG A 216 5.55 21.57 9.99
N ILE A 217 5.70 20.27 9.70
CA ILE A 217 6.49 19.32 10.51
C ILE A 217 7.87 19.03 9.92
N ASN A 218 8.36 19.86 8.99
CA ASN A 218 9.67 19.73 8.34
C ASN A 218 9.91 18.36 7.66
N ARG A 219 8.87 17.78 7.06
CA ARG A 219 8.97 16.57 6.22
C ARG A 219 8.92 16.93 4.74
N HIS A 220 9.74 16.25 3.93
CA HIS A 220 9.69 16.37 2.48
C HIS A 220 8.56 15.52 1.87
N PRO A 221 8.08 15.83 0.65
CA PRO A 221 7.06 15.06 -0.03
C PRO A 221 7.62 13.93 -0.93
N TYR A 222 8.94 13.79 -1.05
CA TYR A 222 9.55 12.83 -1.96
C TYR A 222 9.39 11.36 -1.57
N ARG A 223 9.14 10.55 -2.59
CA ARG A 223 9.31 9.10 -2.60
C ARG A 223 10.62 8.75 -3.33
N PRO A 224 11.34 7.71 -2.90
CA PRO A 224 12.53 7.24 -3.60
C PRO A 224 12.18 6.67 -4.98
N ALA A 225 13.14 6.58 -5.89
CA ALA A 225 12.96 5.94 -7.21
C ALA A 225 12.44 4.50 -7.07
N HIS A 226 11.35 4.17 -7.76
CA HIS A 226 10.75 2.83 -7.74
C HIS A 226 9.97 2.48 -9.01
N ILE A 227 9.75 1.17 -9.18
CA ILE A 227 8.93 0.58 -10.24
C ILE A 227 7.85 -0.24 -9.56
N HIS A 228 6.59 -0.04 -9.96
CA HIS A 228 5.46 -0.77 -9.41
C HIS A 228 5.18 -2.07 -10.17
N PHE A 229 4.63 -3.05 -9.46
CA PHE A 229 4.23 -4.35 -10.02
C PHE A 229 2.91 -4.83 -9.42
N ILE A 230 2.04 -5.34 -10.29
CA ILE A 230 0.94 -6.26 -9.95
C ILE A 230 1.21 -7.59 -10.63
N ILE A 231 1.26 -8.67 -9.86
CA ILE A 231 1.44 -10.03 -10.38
C ILE A 231 0.20 -10.86 -10.07
N GLU A 232 -0.40 -11.42 -11.12
CA GLU A 232 -1.67 -12.15 -11.06
C GLU A 232 -1.58 -13.50 -11.78
N LYS A 233 -1.98 -14.57 -11.08
CA LYS A 233 -2.17 -15.91 -11.65
C LYS A 233 -3.31 -16.60 -10.91
N LEU A 234 -4.23 -17.22 -11.63
CA LEU A 234 -5.32 -17.99 -11.01
C LEU A 234 -4.77 -19.04 -10.03
N GLY A 235 -5.30 -19.07 -8.81
CA GLY A 235 -4.86 -19.97 -7.73
C GLY A 235 -3.69 -19.44 -6.89
N TYR A 236 -3.12 -18.30 -7.28
CA TYR A 236 -2.09 -17.58 -6.53
C TYR A 236 -2.64 -16.30 -5.93
N ASP A 237 -2.11 -15.95 -4.78
CA ASP A 237 -2.38 -14.67 -4.13
C ASP A 237 -1.85 -13.53 -4.99
N LYS A 238 -2.69 -12.53 -5.24
CA LYS A 238 -2.33 -11.35 -6.02
C LYS A 238 -1.24 -10.56 -5.28
N LEU A 239 -0.09 -10.39 -5.92
CA LEU A 239 0.99 -9.57 -5.36
C LEU A 239 0.89 -8.15 -5.91
N ILE A 240 0.65 -7.19 -5.03
CA ILE A 240 0.86 -5.76 -5.30
C ILE A 240 2.15 -5.36 -4.60
N THR A 241 3.14 -4.86 -5.34
CA THR A 241 4.43 -4.48 -4.78
C THR A 241 5.10 -3.36 -5.58
N ALA A 242 6.25 -2.90 -5.10
CA ALA A 242 7.13 -1.97 -5.79
C ALA A 242 8.58 -2.32 -5.44
N LEU A 243 9.49 -2.15 -6.40
CA LEU A 243 10.92 -2.28 -6.19
C LEU A 243 11.54 -0.90 -6.07
N TYR A 244 12.42 -0.70 -5.10
CA TYR A 244 13.02 0.59 -4.77
C TYR A 244 14.53 0.59 -5.06
N HIS A 245 15.04 1.67 -5.65
CA HIS A 245 16.46 1.77 -5.95
C HIS A 245 17.28 1.95 -4.66
N ARG A 246 18.27 1.07 -4.44
CA ARG A 246 19.20 1.18 -3.33
C ARG A 246 20.10 2.40 -3.49
N GLY A 247 20.30 3.15 -2.40
CA GLY A 247 21.12 4.35 -2.36
C GLY A 247 20.41 5.62 -2.86
N ASP A 248 19.10 5.54 -3.14
CA ASP A 248 18.30 6.73 -3.42
C ASP A 248 18.34 7.70 -2.22
N PRO A 249 18.44 9.03 -2.44
CA PRO A 249 18.46 10.02 -1.35
C PRO A 249 17.28 9.93 -0.37
N TYR A 250 16.16 9.35 -0.78
CA TYR A 250 14.94 9.21 0.01
C TYR A 250 14.65 7.78 0.47
N GLU A 251 15.60 6.84 0.32
CA GLU A 251 15.45 5.43 0.73
C GLU A 251 14.97 5.30 2.19
N PHE A 252 15.57 6.07 3.10
CA PHE A 252 15.26 5.99 4.54
C PHE A 252 14.21 7.02 4.99
N SER A 253 13.63 7.77 4.06
CA SER A 253 12.73 8.87 4.39
C SER A 253 11.52 8.99 3.45
N ASP A 254 11.17 7.92 2.74
CA ASP A 254 9.97 7.86 1.88
C ASP A 254 8.76 8.50 2.57
N ALA A 255 8.16 9.48 1.91
CA ALA A 255 7.06 10.27 2.47
C ALA A 255 5.85 9.41 2.88
N VAL A 256 5.69 8.22 2.26
CA VAL A 256 4.57 7.29 2.50
C VAL A 256 5.00 5.96 3.13
N PHE A 257 6.26 5.85 3.55
CA PHE A 257 6.79 4.67 4.26
C PHE A 257 6.67 3.33 3.50
N GLY A 258 6.74 3.36 2.16
CA GLY A 258 6.57 2.16 1.32
C GLY A 258 7.82 1.27 1.22
N VAL A 259 9.00 1.80 1.54
CA VAL A 259 10.28 1.09 1.42
C VAL A 259 10.38 -0.05 2.44
N LYS A 260 10.69 -1.26 1.94
CA LYS A 260 11.05 -2.44 2.74
C LYS A 260 12.38 -2.97 2.24
N THR A 261 13.31 -3.31 3.13
CA THR A 261 14.66 -3.77 2.75
C THR A 261 14.67 -4.92 1.72
N PRO A 262 13.77 -5.92 1.78
CA PRO A 262 13.69 -6.98 0.78
C PRO A 262 13.22 -6.55 -0.61
N LEU A 263 12.77 -5.30 -0.77
CA LEU A 263 12.31 -4.71 -2.04
C LEU A 263 13.34 -3.74 -2.65
N LEU A 264 14.53 -3.64 -2.06
CA LEU A 264 15.60 -2.80 -2.56
C LEU A 264 16.39 -3.53 -3.65
N PHE A 265 16.49 -2.93 -4.84
CA PHE A 265 17.29 -3.43 -5.94
C PHE A 265 18.53 -2.57 -6.20
N ASP A 266 19.55 -3.20 -6.75
CA ASP A 266 20.76 -2.55 -7.23
C ASP A 266 20.70 -2.42 -8.75
N LEU A 267 21.08 -1.25 -9.27
CA LEU A 267 21.27 -1.04 -10.70
C LEU A 267 22.72 -1.27 -11.07
N VAL A 268 22.92 -2.05 -12.13
CA VAL A 268 24.23 -2.24 -12.75
C VAL A 268 24.17 -1.84 -14.21
N LYS A 269 25.34 -1.66 -14.83
CA LYS A 269 25.43 -1.47 -16.27
C LYS A 269 25.15 -2.77 -17.01
N LEU A 270 24.49 -2.67 -18.16
CA LEU A 270 24.03 -3.80 -18.96
C LEU A 270 25.19 -4.68 -19.45
N GLY A 271 26.29 -4.05 -19.83
CA GLY A 271 27.48 -4.73 -20.35
C GLY A 271 27.32 -5.25 -21.79
N PRO A 272 28.41 -5.74 -22.40
CA PRO A 272 28.47 -6.03 -23.84
C PRO A 272 27.55 -7.16 -24.28
N ASP A 273 27.50 -8.27 -23.55
CA ASP A 273 26.76 -9.46 -23.95
C ASP A 273 25.24 -9.21 -24.03
N LEU A 274 24.69 -8.52 -23.02
CA LEU A 274 23.27 -8.19 -22.98
C LEU A 274 22.95 -7.02 -23.91
N ALA A 275 23.86 -6.05 -24.07
CA ALA A 275 23.70 -4.96 -25.02
C ALA A 275 23.55 -5.47 -26.46
N GLU A 276 24.42 -6.38 -26.89
CA GLU A 276 24.32 -7.03 -28.22
C GLU A 276 23.01 -7.82 -28.34
N LYS A 277 22.69 -8.65 -27.34
CA LYS A 277 21.49 -9.50 -27.38
C LYS A 277 20.19 -8.73 -27.48
N TYR A 278 20.07 -7.62 -26.73
CA TYR A 278 18.82 -6.87 -26.60
C TYR A 278 18.78 -5.60 -27.45
N ASN A 279 19.78 -5.36 -28.29
CA ASN A 279 19.93 -4.15 -29.11
C ASN A 279 19.83 -2.88 -28.24
N MET A 280 20.69 -2.82 -27.23
CA MET A 280 20.83 -1.74 -26.26
C MET A 280 22.30 -1.32 -26.17
N LYS A 281 22.62 -0.28 -25.40
CA LYS A 281 24.00 0.16 -25.16
C LYS A 281 24.58 -0.51 -23.92
N GLU A 282 25.90 -0.72 -23.91
CA GLU A 282 26.60 -1.33 -22.76
C GLU A 282 26.39 -0.53 -21.46
N ASP A 283 26.30 0.79 -21.58
CA ASP A 283 26.10 1.73 -20.48
C ASP A 283 24.63 1.93 -20.08
N ASP A 284 23.68 1.27 -20.75
CA ASP A 284 22.28 1.25 -20.31
C ASP A 284 22.16 0.48 -18.99
N TRP A 285 21.03 0.65 -18.28
CA TRP A 285 20.83 0.05 -16.98
C TRP A 285 20.30 -1.37 -17.08
N TYR A 286 20.63 -2.19 -16.09
CA TYR A 286 20.17 -3.55 -15.96
C TYR A 286 19.68 -3.83 -14.54
N LEU A 287 18.48 -4.41 -14.46
CA LEU A 287 17.85 -4.90 -13.24
C LEU A 287 17.52 -6.38 -13.42
N ARG A 288 18.04 -7.20 -12.51
CA ARG A 288 17.62 -8.60 -12.35
C ARG A 288 16.83 -8.76 -11.06
N TRP A 289 15.66 -9.38 -11.14
CA TRP A 289 14.83 -9.60 -9.97
C TRP A 289 14.17 -10.98 -9.94
N HIS A 290 13.92 -11.50 -8.74
CA HIS A 290 13.23 -12.78 -8.53
C HIS A 290 12.00 -12.54 -7.65
N PHE A 291 10.83 -12.64 -8.26
CA PHE A 291 9.55 -12.61 -7.57
C PHE A 291 9.16 -14.02 -7.12
N LYS A 292 8.70 -14.12 -5.86
CA LYS A 292 8.13 -15.33 -5.28
C LYS A 292 6.73 -15.04 -4.79
N ILE A 293 5.73 -15.69 -5.38
CA ILE A 293 4.33 -15.57 -4.94
C ILE A 293 3.85 -16.87 -4.28
N ILE A 294 2.78 -16.79 -3.51
CA ILE A 294 2.19 -17.91 -2.78
C ILE A 294 0.80 -18.22 -3.30
N THR A 295 0.30 -19.41 -3.02
CA THR A 295 -1.10 -19.76 -3.32
C THR A 295 -2.07 -18.96 -2.44
N GLU A 296 -3.31 -18.80 -2.90
CA GLU A 296 -4.38 -18.16 -2.11
C GLU A 296 -4.59 -18.88 -0.76
N SER A 297 -4.45 -20.21 -0.74
CA SER A 297 -4.56 -21.00 0.49
C SER A 297 -3.42 -20.74 1.47
N GLN A 298 -2.19 -20.58 0.97
CA GLN A 298 -1.05 -20.21 1.82
C GLN A 298 -1.24 -18.78 2.38
N ALA A 299 -1.70 -17.84 1.55
CA ALA A 299 -1.98 -16.47 1.99
C ALA A 299 -3.05 -16.41 3.09
N LYS A 300 -4.18 -17.13 2.91
CA LYS A 300 -5.23 -17.22 3.93
C LYS A 300 -4.71 -17.81 5.25
N LYS A 301 -3.86 -18.84 5.17
CA LYS A 301 -3.23 -19.43 6.35
C LYS A 301 -2.33 -18.42 7.08
N CYS A 302 -1.46 -17.72 6.34
CA CYS A 302 -0.59 -16.68 6.90
C CYS A 302 -1.40 -15.57 7.57
N LEU A 303 -2.51 -15.13 6.95
CA LEU A 303 -3.39 -14.11 7.52
C LEU A 303 -3.96 -14.53 8.87
N ILE A 304 -4.51 -15.74 8.97
CA ILE A 304 -5.11 -16.24 10.21
C ILE A 304 -4.04 -16.37 11.30
N GLU A 305 -2.91 -17.00 11.00
CA GLU A 305 -1.81 -17.22 11.97
C GLU A 305 -1.24 -15.89 12.47
N LYS A 306 -1.00 -14.94 11.55
CA LYS A 306 -0.47 -13.62 11.89
C LYS A 306 -1.47 -12.81 12.71
N THR A 307 -2.74 -12.83 12.33
CA THR A 307 -3.79 -12.11 13.06
C THR A 307 -3.92 -12.64 14.50
N GLN A 308 -3.91 -13.96 14.68
CA GLN A 308 -3.93 -14.57 16.02
C GLN A 308 -2.72 -14.13 16.85
N ALA A 309 -1.51 -14.27 16.31
CA ALA A 309 -0.29 -13.89 17.01
C ALA A 309 -0.24 -12.40 17.38
N ASP A 310 -0.68 -11.52 16.48
CA ASP A 310 -0.70 -10.07 16.74
C ASP A 310 -1.74 -9.72 17.82
N LEU A 311 -2.93 -10.34 17.77
CA LEU A 311 -4.00 -10.09 18.74
C LEU A 311 -3.70 -10.66 20.13
N GLU A 312 -2.85 -11.68 20.27
CA GLU A 312 -2.33 -12.09 21.58
C GLU A 312 -1.50 -10.99 22.27
N ILE A 313 -0.87 -10.11 21.48
CA ILE A 313 0.00 -9.04 21.96
C ILE A 313 -0.80 -7.73 22.17
N VAL A 314 -1.60 -7.33 21.17
CA VAL A 314 -2.27 -6.02 21.17
C VAL A 314 -3.79 -6.09 21.37
N GLY A 315 -4.38 -7.28 21.33
CA GLY A 315 -5.82 -7.48 21.46
C GLY A 315 -6.32 -7.04 22.83
N LYS A 316 -7.29 -6.14 22.84
CA LYS A 316 -7.93 -5.62 24.06
C LYS A 316 -9.45 -5.74 23.93
N GLY A 317 -10.11 -5.98 25.06
CA GLY A 317 -11.56 -6.18 25.11
C GLY A 317 -11.95 -7.63 24.84
N LYS A 318 -13.26 -7.91 24.89
CA LYS A 318 -13.80 -9.22 24.52
C LYS A 318 -14.04 -9.27 23.02
N TYR A 319 -13.50 -10.29 22.36
CA TYR A 319 -13.72 -10.56 20.94
C TYR A 319 -13.57 -12.05 20.66
N VAL A 320 -14.16 -12.50 19.56
CA VAL A 320 -13.90 -13.81 18.95
C VAL A 320 -13.43 -13.61 17.51
N LEU A 321 -12.81 -14.62 16.90
CA LEU A 321 -12.41 -14.57 15.50
C LEU A 321 -13.50 -15.20 14.62
N ASN A 322 -13.83 -14.54 13.51
CA ASN A 322 -14.74 -15.09 12.49
C ASN A 322 -14.01 -16.11 11.58
N GLU A 323 -14.71 -16.63 10.57
CA GLU A 323 -14.16 -17.60 9.60
C GLU A 323 -13.01 -17.08 8.73
N ASP A 324 -12.84 -15.76 8.67
CA ASP A 324 -11.74 -15.09 7.97
C ASP A 324 -10.57 -14.74 8.91
N GLY A 325 -10.65 -15.15 10.19
CA GLY A 325 -9.64 -14.86 11.19
C GLY A 325 -9.69 -13.43 11.74
N LEU A 326 -10.73 -12.65 11.41
CA LEU A 326 -10.87 -11.26 11.85
C LEU A 326 -11.60 -11.17 13.20
N PRO A 327 -11.20 -10.24 14.09
CA PRO A 327 -11.87 -10.06 15.37
C PRO A 327 -13.25 -9.42 15.19
N ILE A 328 -14.25 -10.01 15.84
CA ILE A 328 -15.63 -9.54 15.91
C ILE A 328 -16.06 -9.42 17.37
N ALA A 329 -17.11 -8.65 17.61
CA ALA A 329 -17.66 -8.45 18.94
C ALA A 329 -18.09 -9.78 19.57
N ASP A 330 -17.61 -10.04 20.79
CA ASP A 330 -18.09 -11.11 21.63
C ASP A 330 -19.24 -10.58 22.51
N LEU A 331 -20.44 -11.09 22.25
CA LEU A 331 -21.68 -10.67 22.92
C LEU A 331 -22.00 -11.49 24.17
N ASP A 332 -21.18 -12.50 24.51
CA ASP A 332 -21.38 -13.38 25.66
C ASP A 332 -20.83 -12.80 26.99
#